data_AF-A0A959ZSA3-F1
#
_entry.id   AF-A0A959ZSA3-F1
#
_cell.length_a   1.000
_cell.length_b   1.000
_cell.length_c   1.000
_cell.angle_alpha   90.00
_cell.angle_beta   90.00
_cell.angle_gamma   90.00
#
_symmetry.space_group_name_H-M   'P 1'
#
loop_
_entity.id
_entity.type
_entity.pdbx_description
1 polymer ?
#
loop_
_entity_poly.entity_id
_entity_poly.type
_entity_poly.pdbx_seq_one_letter_code
_entity_poly.pdbx_strand_id
1 'polypeptide(L)'
;MNRSALILGAALLALTLAFPPAVHAKYQKTKPVGWGPRSSKAAAKLVKRNGYEPRPMNYRDNHRVPGKKLLRAWRKQSEMPYKGFVDGRFKGTTDEIIQWASLKWGIDTDTMRAAATVESWWDMDVRGDNGDSFGLYQVRRPYHCRGKCNIARHFTAFNADYYGAIVRSYYDGKQTWLNTVTGNGRKYRAGDLEGSMGAWYSGRWWGPPERPIEPYLAAIAQRKAEKIWKHPDFIAYGRN
;
A
#
# COMPACT_ATOMS: atom_id res chain seq x y z
N MET A 1 40.10 -26.10 54.23
CA MET A 1 38.66 -26.18 54.62
C MET A 1 37.91 -25.11 53.85
N ASN A 2 37.40 -25.44 52.66
CA ASN A 2 36.66 -24.51 51.80
C ASN A 2 35.16 -24.64 52.06
N ARG A 3 34.49 -23.53 52.36
CA ARG A 3 33.02 -23.43 52.41
C ARG A 3 32.55 -22.85 51.07
N SER A 4 31.82 -23.65 50.29
CA SER A 4 31.10 -23.18 49.10
C SER A 4 29.62 -23.05 49.44
N ALA A 5 29.09 -21.83 49.33
CA ALA A 5 27.68 -21.52 49.50
C ALA A 5 26.91 -21.80 48.19
N LEU A 6 25.82 -22.56 48.29
CA LEU A 6 24.84 -22.71 47.21
C LEU A 6 23.89 -21.51 47.20
N ILE A 7 23.83 -20.78 46.08
CA ILE A 7 22.79 -19.79 45.79
C ILE A 7 21.74 -20.48 44.91
N LEU A 8 20.53 -20.67 45.44
CA LEU A 8 19.35 -21.05 44.66
C LEU A 8 18.81 -19.83 43.92
N GLY A 9 18.92 -19.81 42.60
CA GLY A 9 18.24 -18.84 41.73
C GLY A 9 16.83 -19.30 41.40
N ALA A 10 15.82 -18.54 41.83
CA ALA A 10 14.43 -18.75 41.42
C ALA A 10 14.22 -18.24 39.99
N ALA A 11 13.83 -19.13 39.07
CA ALA A 11 13.47 -18.77 37.71
C ALA A 11 12.01 -18.29 37.65
N LEU A 12 11.79 -16.99 37.38
CA LEU A 12 10.49 -16.46 37.01
C LEU A 12 10.14 -16.90 35.57
N LEU A 13 9.15 -17.78 35.43
CA LEU A 13 8.52 -18.07 34.14
C LEU A 13 7.66 -16.86 33.71
N ALA A 14 8.14 -16.11 32.72
CA ALA A 14 7.32 -15.14 32.01
C ALA A 14 6.36 -15.89 31.06
N LEU A 15 5.06 -15.91 31.38
CA LEU A 15 4.03 -16.36 30.46
C LEU A 15 3.94 -15.39 29.28
N THR A 16 4.55 -15.74 28.15
CA THR A 16 4.32 -15.05 26.89
C THR A 16 3.02 -15.58 26.28
N LEU A 17 1.98 -14.73 26.22
CA LEU A 17 0.78 -15.00 25.43
C LEU A 17 1.16 -14.98 23.94
N ALA A 18 1.58 -16.12 23.41
CA ALA A 18 1.81 -16.31 21.99
C ALA A 18 0.46 -16.29 21.25
N PHE A 19 0.20 -15.22 20.50
CA PHE A 19 -0.91 -15.21 19.55
C PHE A 19 -0.66 -16.29 18.46
N PRO A 20 -1.69 -17.05 18.04
CA PRO A 20 -1.50 -18.10 17.05
C PRO A 20 -1.02 -17.53 15.70
N PRO A 21 0.09 -18.05 15.14
CA PRO A 21 0.73 -17.53 13.91
C PRO A 21 -0.17 -17.61 12.66
N ALA A 22 -1.22 -18.42 12.70
CA ALA A 22 -2.05 -18.75 11.54
C ALA A 22 -2.89 -17.57 10.99
N VAL A 23 -3.32 -16.62 11.85
CA VAL A 23 -4.17 -15.50 11.39
C VAL A 23 -3.33 -14.45 10.65
N HIS A 24 -2.06 -14.27 11.01
CA HIS A 24 -1.15 -13.35 10.31
C HIS A 24 -0.68 -13.89 8.95
N ALA A 25 -0.50 -15.20 8.79
CA ALA A 25 -0.06 -15.79 7.53
C ALA A 25 -1.09 -15.70 6.39
N LYS A 26 -2.40 -15.61 6.70
CA LYS A 26 -3.49 -15.69 5.70
C LYS A 26 -3.55 -14.53 4.69
N TYR A 27 -2.98 -13.37 5.05
CA TYR A 27 -3.01 -12.14 4.24
C TYR A 27 -1.65 -11.73 3.67
N GLN A 28 -0.61 -12.54 3.92
CA GLN A 28 0.76 -12.25 3.49
C GLN A 28 1.06 -12.61 2.02
N LYS A 29 0.09 -13.20 1.32
CA LYS A 29 0.30 -13.68 -0.06
C LYS A 29 -0.68 -13.01 -1.02
N THR A 30 -0.12 -12.37 -2.04
CA THR A 30 -0.85 -11.83 -3.18
C THR A 30 -1.69 -12.93 -3.84
N LYS A 31 -2.95 -12.60 -4.13
CA LYS A 31 -3.93 -13.50 -4.74
C LYS A 31 -3.65 -13.70 -6.23
N PRO A 32 -3.88 -14.90 -6.77
CA PRO A 32 -3.57 -15.22 -8.17
C PRO A 32 -4.35 -14.33 -9.14
N VAL A 33 -3.91 -14.30 -10.40
CA VAL A 33 -4.58 -13.62 -11.52
C VAL A 33 -6.06 -14.00 -11.58
N GLY A 34 -6.92 -13.02 -11.83
CA GLY A 34 -8.37 -13.25 -11.99
C GLY A 34 -9.17 -13.40 -10.68
N TRP A 35 -8.53 -13.30 -9.51
CA TRP A 35 -9.22 -13.37 -8.22
C TRP A 35 -10.31 -12.29 -8.01
N GLY A 36 -10.16 -11.11 -8.64
CA GLY A 36 -11.14 -10.00 -8.62
C GLY A 36 -11.14 -9.20 -7.30
N PRO A 37 -11.54 -7.92 -7.25
CA PRO A 37 -11.53 -7.21 -5.98
C PRO A 37 -12.72 -7.60 -5.09
N ARG A 38 -12.49 -7.61 -3.78
CA ARG A 38 -13.58 -7.63 -2.78
C ARG A 38 -14.34 -6.30 -2.80
N SER A 39 -15.57 -6.33 -2.31
CA SER A 39 -16.26 -5.08 -1.94
C SER A 39 -15.59 -4.42 -0.73
N SER A 40 -15.73 -3.10 -0.61
CA SER A 40 -15.19 -2.34 0.52
C SER A 40 -15.70 -2.82 1.87
N LYS A 41 -16.98 -3.22 1.94
CA LYS A 41 -17.58 -3.82 3.16
C LYS A 41 -16.98 -5.18 3.50
N ALA A 42 -16.72 -6.03 2.49
CA ALA A 42 -16.12 -7.33 2.71
C ALA A 42 -14.65 -7.20 3.16
N ALA A 43 -13.88 -6.30 2.54
CA ALA A 43 -12.51 -6.01 2.96
C ALA A 43 -12.46 -5.44 4.39
N ALA A 44 -13.36 -4.51 4.74
CA ALA A 44 -13.41 -3.89 6.07
C ALA A 44 -13.62 -4.90 7.21
N LYS A 45 -14.41 -5.96 6.98
CA LYS A 45 -14.63 -7.03 7.97
C LYS A 45 -13.37 -7.85 8.28
N LEU A 46 -12.37 -7.80 7.42
CA LEU A 46 -11.14 -8.58 7.55
C LEU A 46 -9.98 -7.75 8.14
N VAL A 47 -10.17 -6.44 8.34
CA VAL A 47 -9.17 -5.56 8.94
C VAL A 47 -9.00 -5.92 10.42
N LYS A 48 -7.75 -6.15 10.84
CA LYS A 48 -7.38 -6.30 12.25
C LYS A 48 -7.16 -4.92 12.84
N ARG A 49 -8.14 -4.43 13.57
CA ARG A 49 -8.07 -3.13 14.23
C ARG A 49 -7.24 -3.21 15.50
N ASN A 50 -6.22 -2.36 15.62
CA ASN A 50 -5.35 -2.28 16.80
C ASN A 50 -5.01 -0.83 17.20
N GLY A 51 -5.58 0.17 16.51
CA GLY A 51 -5.34 1.58 16.79
C GLY A 51 -3.95 2.09 16.43
N TYR A 52 -3.12 1.30 15.74
CA TYR A 52 -1.78 1.72 15.37
C TYR A 52 -1.81 2.83 14.30
N GLU A 53 -1.41 4.04 14.70
CA GLU A 53 -1.32 5.23 13.84
C GLU A 53 0.03 5.93 14.06
N PRO A 54 1.05 5.67 13.23
CA PRO A 54 2.31 6.39 13.29
C PRO A 54 2.25 7.76 12.60
N ARG A 55 1.13 8.11 11.93
CA ARG A 55 0.95 9.34 11.17
C ARG A 55 -0.29 10.11 11.64
N PRO A 56 -0.28 10.70 12.84
CA PRO A 56 -1.43 11.42 13.39
C PRO A 56 -1.88 12.60 12.51
N MET A 57 -0.97 13.24 11.76
CA MET A 57 -1.29 14.29 10.80
C MET A 57 -2.30 13.83 9.72
N ASN A 58 -2.34 12.55 9.38
CA ASN A 58 -3.27 11.99 8.40
C ASN A 58 -4.71 11.93 8.91
N TYR A 59 -4.98 12.16 10.21
CA TYR A 59 -6.27 11.87 10.85
C TYR A 59 -7.46 12.42 10.06
N ARG A 60 -7.42 13.68 9.62
CA ARG A 60 -8.50 14.30 8.88
C ARG A 60 -8.79 13.56 7.57
N ASP A 61 -7.76 13.24 6.79
CA ASP A 61 -7.89 12.64 5.47
C ASP A 61 -8.15 11.12 5.56
N ASN A 62 -7.74 10.46 6.65
CA ASN A 62 -8.09 9.09 7.02
C ASN A 62 -9.59 8.89 7.31
N HIS A 63 -10.28 9.94 7.75
CA HIS A 63 -11.70 9.88 8.12
C HIS A 63 -12.64 10.47 7.06
N ARG A 64 -12.09 10.91 5.92
CA ARG A 64 -12.85 11.37 4.75
C ARG A 64 -13.17 10.21 3.82
N VAL A 65 -14.40 10.20 3.29
CA VAL A 65 -14.84 9.25 2.27
C VAL A 65 -15.39 10.03 1.07
N PRO A 66 -14.97 9.72 -0.17
CA PRO A 66 -15.46 10.44 -1.34
C PRO A 66 -16.98 10.34 -1.50
N GLY A 67 -17.63 11.49 -1.70
CA GLY A 67 -19.06 11.53 -2.03
C GLY A 67 -19.37 10.99 -3.42
N LYS A 68 -20.62 10.57 -3.66
CA LYS A 68 -21.07 9.99 -4.94
C LYS A 68 -20.78 10.88 -6.15
N LYS A 69 -20.96 12.20 -6.02
CA LYS A 69 -20.70 13.18 -7.11
C LYS A 69 -19.22 13.19 -7.50
N LEU A 70 -18.33 13.23 -6.51
CA LEU A 70 -16.88 13.24 -6.73
C LEU A 70 -16.40 11.94 -7.40
N LEU A 71 -16.86 10.78 -6.91
CA LEU A 71 -16.54 9.49 -7.52
C LEU A 71 -17.05 9.35 -8.96
N ARG A 72 -18.28 9.79 -9.25
CA ARG A 72 -18.81 9.78 -10.62
C ARG A 72 -17.98 10.66 -11.56
N ALA A 73 -17.61 11.86 -11.12
CA ALA A 73 -16.76 12.76 -11.90
C ALA A 73 -15.39 12.13 -12.20
N TRP A 74 -14.75 11.54 -11.18
CA TRP A 74 -13.47 10.85 -11.36
C TRP A 74 -13.59 9.63 -12.30
N ARG A 75 -14.60 8.76 -12.13
CA ARG A 75 -14.81 7.58 -12.99
C ARG A 75 -15.07 7.91 -14.45
N LYS A 76 -15.74 9.04 -14.73
CA LYS A 76 -15.96 9.52 -16.09
C LYS A 76 -14.65 9.89 -16.79
N GLN A 77 -13.61 10.27 -16.03
CA GLN A 77 -12.33 10.75 -16.56
C GLN A 77 -11.19 9.71 -16.48
N SER A 78 -11.39 8.65 -15.72
CA SER A 78 -10.39 7.60 -15.52
C SER A 78 -10.56 6.50 -16.56
N GLU A 79 -9.46 6.09 -17.19
CA GLU A 79 -9.41 4.90 -18.06
C GLU A 79 -9.01 3.63 -17.30
N MET A 80 -8.87 3.71 -15.97
CA MET A 80 -8.42 2.56 -15.18
C MET A 80 -9.47 1.44 -15.19
N PRO A 81 -9.12 0.19 -15.58
CA PRO A 81 -10.09 -0.89 -15.82
C PRO A 81 -11.01 -1.23 -14.63
N TYR A 82 -10.51 -1.07 -13.41
CA TYR A 82 -11.24 -1.35 -12.17
C TYR A 82 -11.87 -0.12 -11.51
N LYS A 83 -12.01 1.01 -12.22
CA LYS A 83 -12.57 2.26 -11.66
C LYS A 83 -13.96 2.12 -11.02
N GLY A 84 -14.75 1.14 -11.47
CA GLY A 84 -16.06 0.82 -10.88
C GLY A 84 -15.96 0.32 -9.43
N PHE A 85 -14.86 -0.35 -9.06
CA PHE A 85 -14.64 -0.91 -7.74
C PHE A 85 -13.95 0.06 -6.77
N VAL A 86 -13.24 1.08 -7.28
CA VAL A 86 -12.60 2.11 -6.44
C VAL A 86 -13.66 3.05 -5.87
N ASP A 87 -13.74 3.14 -4.56
CA ASP A 87 -14.71 3.97 -3.84
C ASP A 87 -14.17 4.64 -2.56
N GLY A 88 -13.01 4.23 -2.05
CA GLY A 88 -12.41 4.78 -0.83
C GLY A 88 -13.31 4.65 0.41
N ARG A 89 -14.22 3.67 0.45
CA ARG A 89 -15.22 3.54 1.53
C ARG A 89 -14.69 2.82 2.75
N PHE A 90 -13.68 3.39 3.38
CA PHE A 90 -13.12 2.93 4.65
C PHE A 90 -12.63 4.11 5.49
N LYS A 91 -12.59 3.91 6.82
CA LYS A 91 -12.07 4.87 7.79
C LYS A 91 -11.33 4.09 8.88
N GLY A 92 -10.24 4.66 9.37
CA GLY A 92 -9.41 4.05 10.39
C GLY A 92 -8.08 4.76 10.50
N THR A 93 -7.09 4.09 11.08
CA THR A 93 -5.71 4.55 11.02
C THR A 93 -5.12 4.36 9.61
N THR A 94 -3.98 4.98 9.35
CA THR A 94 -3.21 4.81 8.12
C THR A 94 -2.87 3.32 7.90
N ASP A 95 -2.46 2.60 8.95
CA ASP A 95 -2.20 1.16 8.86
C ASP A 95 -3.46 0.36 8.51
N GLU A 96 -4.59 0.65 9.17
CA GLU A 96 -5.86 -0.01 8.90
C GLU A 96 -6.35 0.25 7.47
N ILE A 97 -6.12 1.45 6.93
CA ILE A 97 -6.43 1.81 5.54
C ILE A 97 -5.56 1.03 4.55
N ILE A 98 -4.25 0.94 4.80
CA ILE A 98 -3.32 0.15 3.98
C ILE A 98 -3.76 -1.32 4.00
N GLN A 99 -4.07 -1.86 5.18
CA GLN A 99 -4.56 -3.22 5.34
C GLN A 99 -5.88 -3.43 4.60
N TRP A 100 -6.84 -2.51 4.72
CA TRP A 100 -8.11 -2.56 4.02
C TRP A 100 -7.92 -2.59 2.50
N ALA A 101 -7.07 -1.73 1.94
CA ALA A 101 -6.79 -1.70 0.50
C ALA A 101 -6.10 -3.00 0.04
N SER A 102 -5.10 -3.49 0.79
CA SER A 102 -4.47 -4.79 0.57
C SER A 102 -5.52 -5.92 0.49
N LEU A 103 -6.42 -5.98 1.47
CA LEU A 103 -7.49 -6.97 1.54
C LEU A 103 -8.48 -6.83 0.39
N LYS A 104 -8.79 -5.61 -0.02
CA LYS A 104 -9.71 -5.34 -1.12
C LYS A 104 -9.17 -5.85 -2.45
N TRP A 105 -7.89 -5.60 -2.72
CA TRP A 105 -7.24 -5.87 -4.00
C TRP A 105 -6.45 -7.18 -4.03
N GLY A 106 -6.39 -7.90 -2.90
CA GLY A 106 -5.72 -9.19 -2.81
C GLY A 106 -4.21 -9.06 -3.01
N ILE A 107 -3.61 -7.97 -2.57
CA ILE A 107 -2.15 -7.75 -2.60
C ILE A 107 -1.62 -8.00 -1.19
N ASP A 108 -0.45 -8.62 -1.06
CA ASP A 108 0.20 -8.80 0.24
C ASP A 108 0.25 -7.49 1.05
N THR A 109 -0.19 -7.55 2.31
CA THR A 109 -0.27 -6.36 3.17
C THR A 109 1.11 -5.78 3.46
N ASP A 110 2.13 -6.61 3.67
CA ASP A 110 3.47 -6.11 3.99
C ASP A 110 4.12 -5.45 2.75
N THR A 111 3.83 -5.94 1.54
CA THR A 111 4.15 -5.24 0.28
C THR A 111 3.44 -3.89 0.17
N MET A 112 2.14 -3.80 0.46
CA MET A 112 1.39 -2.53 0.42
C MET A 112 1.91 -1.52 1.44
N ARG A 113 2.31 -1.98 2.63
CA ARG A 113 2.95 -1.16 3.67
C ARG A 113 4.32 -0.65 3.22
N ALA A 114 5.15 -1.54 2.70
CA ALA A 114 6.48 -1.19 2.19
C ALA A 114 6.40 -0.20 1.03
N ALA A 115 5.46 -0.40 0.10
CA ALA A 115 5.22 0.52 -1.00
C ALA A 115 4.82 1.90 -0.49
N ALA A 116 3.83 2.02 0.39
CA ALA A 116 3.48 3.30 1.01
C ALA A 116 4.67 3.95 1.73
N THR A 117 5.58 3.16 2.31
CA THR A 117 6.80 3.70 2.92
C THR A 117 7.73 4.32 1.86
N VAL A 118 7.93 3.64 0.74
CA VAL A 118 8.77 4.15 -0.37
C VAL A 118 8.13 5.36 -1.04
N GLU A 119 6.81 5.35 -1.22
CA GLU A 119 6.07 6.42 -1.93
C GLU A 119 6.01 7.72 -1.11
N SER A 120 5.75 7.64 0.19
CA SER A 120 5.51 8.86 0.98
C SER A 120 5.88 8.76 2.45
N TRP A 121 6.57 7.70 2.87
CA TRP A 121 6.80 7.42 4.28
C TRP A 121 5.49 7.38 5.12
N TRP A 122 4.38 6.97 4.48
CA TRP A 122 3.00 6.98 5.00
C TRP A 122 2.37 8.36 5.22
N ASP A 123 3.01 9.43 4.77
CA ASP A 123 2.48 10.79 4.91
C ASP A 123 1.56 11.15 3.73
N MET A 124 0.34 11.64 4.02
CA MET A 124 -0.66 12.02 3.03
C MET A 124 -0.45 13.40 2.42
N ASP A 125 0.37 14.25 3.01
CA ASP A 125 0.66 15.60 2.53
C ASP A 125 1.86 15.65 1.57
N VAL A 126 2.60 14.54 1.42
CA VAL A 126 3.74 14.44 0.49
C VAL A 126 3.31 14.72 -0.94
N ARG A 127 4.12 15.56 -1.60
CA ARG A 127 3.98 15.91 -3.01
C ARG A 127 5.26 15.59 -3.78
N GLY A 128 5.19 14.62 -4.68
CA GLY A 128 6.27 14.24 -5.58
C GLY A 128 6.13 14.86 -6.97
N ASP A 129 7.08 14.55 -7.85
CA ASP A 129 7.09 14.93 -9.28
C ASP A 129 6.77 16.42 -9.51
N ASN A 130 7.49 17.33 -8.83
CA ASN A 130 7.26 18.78 -8.91
C ASN A 130 5.81 19.21 -8.58
N GLY A 131 5.14 18.47 -7.69
CA GLY A 131 3.78 18.76 -7.24
C GLY A 131 2.68 18.08 -8.04
N ASP A 132 3.01 17.07 -8.85
CA ASP A 132 2.05 16.31 -9.66
C ASP A 132 1.63 14.97 -9.05
N SER A 133 2.35 14.47 -8.04
CA SER A 133 2.06 13.21 -7.35
C SER A 133 1.63 13.46 -5.90
N PHE A 134 0.62 12.72 -5.43
CA PHE A 134 -0.06 13.08 -4.19
C PHE A 134 -0.26 11.91 -3.22
N GLY A 135 0.08 12.18 -1.95
CA GLY A 135 -0.33 11.42 -0.78
C GLY A 135 0.28 10.03 -0.66
N LEU A 136 -0.41 9.16 0.08
CA LEU A 136 0.10 7.89 0.62
C LEU A 136 0.81 7.00 -0.41
N TYR A 137 0.30 6.97 -1.64
CA TYR A 137 0.88 6.17 -2.73
C TYR A 137 1.32 7.01 -3.92
N GLN A 138 1.43 8.35 -3.81
CA GLN A 138 1.89 9.24 -4.88
C GLN A 138 1.04 9.19 -6.16
N VAL A 139 -0.28 9.29 -6.01
CA VAL A 139 -1.19 9.28 -7.16
C VAL A 139 -0.93 10.48 -8.07
N ARG A 140 -0.51 10.22 -9.32
CA ARG A 140 0.01 11.22 -10.25
C ARG A 140 -1.00 11.75 -11.28
N ARG A 141 -1.05 13.07 -11.48
CA ARG A 141 -1.72 13.70 -12.63
C ARG A 141 -0.79 13.79 -13.86
N PRO A 142 -1.32 13.83 -15.10
CA PRO A 142 -2.73 13.71 -15.49
C PRO A 142 -3.22 12.24 -15.62
N TYR A 143 -2.34 11.27 -15.35
CA TYR A 143 -2.54 9.87 -15.69
C TYR A 143 -3.59 9.17 -14.80
N HIS A 144 -3.57 9.44 -13.49
CA HIS A 144 -4.38 8.74 -12.50
C HIS A 144 -5.55 9.57 -11.96
N CYS A 145 -5.43 10.88 -12.11
CA CYS A 145 -6.43 11.87 -11.76
C CYS A 145 -6.22 13.13 -12.62
N ARG A 146 -7.25 13.98 -12.72
CA ARG A 146 -7.19 15.23 -13.47
C ARG A 146 -7.27 16.47 -12.58
N GLY A 147 -6.89 17.61 -13.14
CA GLY A 147 -6.99 18.93 -12.52
C GLY A 147 -6.16 19.03 -11.23
N LYS A 148 -6.80 19.51 -10.15
CA LYS A 148 -6.16 19.63 -8.83
C LYS A 148 -6.00 18.29 -8.11
N CYS A 149 -6.53 17.18 -8.64
CA CYS A 149 -6.44 15.85 -8.04
C CYS A 149 -6.97 15.78 -6.58
N ASN A 150 -7.98 16.60 -6.23
CA ASN A 150 -8.50 16.70 -4.86
C ASN A 150 -8.90 15.34 -4.25
N ILE A 151 -9.38 14.41 -5.07
CA ILE A 151 -9.81 13.09 -4.61
C ILE A 151 -8.63 12.24 -4.09
N ALA A 152 -7.42 12.38 -4.64
CA ALA A 152 -6.25 11.65 -4.13
C ALA A 152 -5.53 12.39 -2.99
N ARG A 153 -5.68 13.72 -2.92
CA ARG A 153 -5.05 14.59 -1.92
C ARG A 153 -5.72 14.58 -0.55
N HIS A 154 -7.02 14.28 -0.50
CA HIS A 154 -7.83 14.53 0.70
C HIS A 154 -8.59 13.30 1.21
N PHE A 155 -8.30 12.13 0.65
CA PHE A 155 -9.01 10.90 0.97
C PHE A 155 -8.01 9.74 0.98
N THR A 156 -7.43 9.45 2.15
CA THR A 156 -6.39 8.42 2.29
C THR A 156 -6.86 7.06 1.82
N ALA A 157 -8.09 6.68 2.20
CA ALA A 157 -8.70 5.44 1.76
C ALA A 157 -8.86 5.39 0.23
N PHE A 158 -9.24 6.49 -0.43
CA PHE A 158 -9.28 6.50 -1.90
C PHE A 158 -7.87 6.37 -2.51
N ASN A 159 -6.87 7.04 -1.95
CA ASN A 159 -5.49 6.99 -2.43
C ASN A 159 -4.96 5.54 -2.42
N ALA A 160 -5.13 4.85 -1.28
CA ALA A 160 -4.78 3.44 -1.13
C ALA A 160 -5.61 2.49 -2.00
N ASP A 161 -6.92 2.74 -2.10
CA ASP A 161 -7.84 1.95 -2.94
C ASP A 161 -7.46 2.05 -4.42
N TYR A 162 -7.16 3.26 -4.89
CA TYR A 162 -6.74 3.48 -6.27
C TYR A 162 -5.40 2.80 -6.58
N TYR A 163 -4.42 2.93 -5.69
CA TYR A 163 -3.13 2.25 -5.83
C TYR A 163 -3.29 0.72 -5.93
N GLY A 164 -4.05 0.13 -5.01
CA GLY A 164 -4.36 -1.30 -5.06
C GLY A 164 -5.07 -1.69 -6.35
N ALA A 165 -5.99 -0.85 -6.85
CA ALA A 165 -6.71 -1.08 -8.09
C ALA A 165 -5.82 -1.09 -9.33
N ILE A 166 -4.95 -0.08 -9.46
CA ILE A 166 -4.09 0.05 -10.64
C ILE A 166 -3.04 -1.05 -10.66
N VAL A 167 -2.37 -1.34 -9.53
CA VAL A 167 -1.43 -2.46 -9.38
C VAL A 167 -2.14 -3.78 -9.68
N ARG A 168 -3.37 -3.97 -9.19
CA ARG A 168 -4.13 -5.18 -9.50
C ARG A 168 -4.49 -5.28 -10.99
N SER A 169 -4.84 -4.16 -11.64
CA SER A 169 -5.16 -4.15 -13.07
C SER A 169 -3.97 -4.53 -13.95
N TYR A 170 -2.77 -4.07 -13.55
CA TYR A 170 -1.50 -4.48 -14.12
C TYR A 170 -1.29 -5.99 -13.94
N TYR A 171 -1.39 -6.48 -12.70
CA TYR A 171 -1.18 -7.89 -12.36
C TYR A 171 -2.16 -8.83 -13.08
N ASP A 172 -3.42 -8.41 -13.25
CA ASP A 172 -4.47 -9.19 -13.92
C ASP A 172 -4.40 -9.15 -15.46
N GLY A 173 -3.40 -8.50 -16.06
CA GLY A 173 -3.26 -8.47 -17.52
C GLY A 173 -4.20 -7.48 -18.22
N LYS A 174 -4.81 -6.51 -17.51
CA LYS A 174 -5.82 -5.60 -18.07
C LYS A 174 -5.26 -4.37 -18.78
N GLN A 175 -3.96 -4.17 -18.75
CA GLN A 175 -3.30 -2.95 -19.24
C GLN A 175 -2.51 -3.23 -20.52
N THR A 176 -3.18 -3.77 -21.54
CA THR A 176 -2.57 -4.30 -22.77
C THR A 176 -1.84 -3.24 -23.60
N TRP A 177 -2.17 -1.95 -23.42
CA TRP A 177 -1.45 -0.82 -24.03
C TRP A 177 0.05 -0.80 -23.68
N LEU A 178 0.47 -1.45 -22.58
CA LEU A 178 1.90 -1.57 -22.25
C LEU A 178 2.68 -2.34 -23.34
N ASN A 179 2.02 -3.18 -24.13
CA ASN A 179 2.64 -3.84 -25.28
C ASN A 179 2.65 -2.98 -26.55
N THR A 180 2.05 -1.79 -26.54
CA THR A 180 2.01 -0.87 -27.68
C THR A 180 2.94 0.33 -27.51
N VAL A 181 3.71 0.41 -26.41
CA VAL A 181 4.62 1.51 -26.10
C VAL A 181 6.08 1.06 -26.12
N THR A 182 6.97 1.96 -26.49
CA THR A 182 8.41 1.76 -26.45
C THR A 182 8.97 1.95 -25.02
N GLY A 183 10.15 1.36 -24.76
CA GLY A 183 10.82 1.47 -23.47
C GLY A 183 10.10 0.73 -22.34
N ASN A 184 9.39 -0.36 -22.64
CA ASN A 184 8.65 -1.13 -21.64
C ASN A 184 9.52 -2.14 -20.86
N GLY A 185 10.79 -2.28 -21.26
CA GLY A 185 11.78 -3.22 -20.71
C GLY A 185 11.52 -4.68 -21.08
N ARG A 186 10.29 -5.16 -20.90
CA ARG A 186 9.84 -6.52 -21.20
C ARG A 186 8.43 -6.53 -21.78
N LYS A 187 8.07 -7.62 -22.47
CA LYS A 187 6.69 -7.84 -22.92
C LYS A 187 5.76 -7.96 -21.71
N TYR A 188 4.70 -7.16 -21.69
CA TYR A 188 3.70 -7.17 -20.64
C TYR A 188 2.87 -8.46 -20.68
N ARG A 189 2.71 -9.08 -19.51
CA ARG A 189 1.89 -10.28 -19.27
C ARG A 189 1.29 -10.24 -17.86
N ALA A 190 0.20 -10.97 -17.66
CA ALA A 190 -0.41 -11.15 -16.34
C ALA A 190 0.52 -11.94 -15.39
N GLY A 191 0.29 -11.78 -14.08
CA GLY A 191 0.93 -12.58 -13.03
C GLY A 191 2.27 -12.06 -12.51
N ASP A 192 2.74 -10.91 -12.99
CA ASP A 192 4.00 -10.30 -12.57
C ASP A 192 3.72 -9.05 -11.71
N LEU A 193 3.85 -9.22 -10.39
CA LEU A 193 3.58 -8.16 -9.41
C LEU A 193 4.68 -7.10 -9.42
N GLU A 194 5.94 -7.50 -9.58
CA GLU A 194 7.07 -6.56 -9.61
C GLU A 194 6.97 -5.61 -10.81
N GLY A 195 6.67 -6.14 -12.00
CA GLY A 195 6.38 -5.32 -13.17
C GLY A 195 5.15 -4.43 -12.98
N SER A 196 4.16 -4.86 -12.19
CA SER A 196 2.99 -4.02 -11.85
C SER A 196 3.38 -2.80 -11.01
N MET A 197 4.30 -2.99 -10.06
CA MET A 197 4.83 -1.93 -9.21
C MET A 197 5.79 -1.03 -10.00
N GLY A 198 6.57 -1.61 -10.92
CA GLY A 198 7.41 -0.87 -11.86
C GLY A 198 6.60 0.03 -12.80
N ALA A 199 5.46 -0.46 -13.31
CA ALA A 199 4.52 0.30 -14.12
C ALA A 199 3.89 1.46 -13.36
N TRP A 200 3.61 1.29 -12.07
CA TRP A 200 3.21 2.39 -11.20
C TRP A 200 4.31 3.46 -11.12
N TYR A 201 5.53 3.05 -10.78
CA TYR A 201 6.64 3.96 -10.53
C TYR A 201 7.12 4.71 -11.78
N SER A 202 7.23 4.04 -12.92
CA SER A 202 7.87 4.59 -14.12
C SER A 202 6.90 4.92 -15.26
N GLY A 203 5.66 4.45 -15.19
CA GLY A 203 4.72 4.47 -16.32
C GLY A 203 5.07 3.47 -17.42
N ARG A 204 6.03 2.57 -17.19
CA ARG A 204 6.47 1.48 -18.08
C ARG A 204 6.64 0.20 -17.26
N TRP A 205 6.39 -0.95 -17.86
CA TRP A 205 6.32 -2.23 -17.16
C TRP A 205 7.58 -2.59 -16.37
N TRP A 206 8.68 -2.92 -17.05
CA TRP A 206 10.01 -3.10 -16.46
C TRP A 206 10.90 -1.86 -16.64
N GLY A 207 10.26 -0.68 -16.76
CA GLY A 207 10.94 0.59 -16.95
C GLY A 207 11.58 0.77 -18.34
N PRO A 208 11.82 2.02 -18.75
CA PRO A 208 12.78 2.33 -19.80
C PRO A 208 14.21 2.35 -19.21
N PRO A 209 15.27 2.23 -20.03
CA PRO A 209 16.65 2.27 -19.56
C PRO A 209 17.00 3.52 -18.74
N GLU A 210 16.36 4.66 -19.02
CA GLU A 210 16.61 5.94 -18.35
C GLU A 210 15.91 6.08 -16.99
N ARG A 211 14.98 5.16 -16.67
CA ARG A 211 14.28 5.11 -15.38
C ARG A 211 14.12 3.64 -14.95
N PRO A 212 15.23 2.98 -14.59
CA PRO A 212 15.21 1.58 -14.16
C PRO A 212 14.33 1.41 -12.92
N ILE A 213 13.59 0.31 -12.86
CA ILE A 213 12.65 0.05 -11.76
C ILE A 213 13.29 -0.73 -10.61
N GLU A 214 14.46 -1.34 -10.85
CA GLU A 214 15.15 -2.22 -9.93
C GLU A 214 15.49 -1.53 -8.60
N PRO A 215 16.00 -0.28 -8.56
CA PRO A 215 16.23 0.40 -7.28
C PRO A 215 14.93 0.63 -6.49
N TYR A 216 13.83 0.93 -7.16
CA TYR A 216 12.52 1.10 -6.54
C TYR A 216 11.99 -0.22 -5.96
N LEU A 217 12.10 -1.32 -6.72
CA LEU A 217 11.72 -2.66 -6.26
C LEU A 217 12.60 -3.14 -5.09
N ALA A 218 13.91 -2.88 -5.16
CA ALA A 218 14.84 -3.19 -4.09
C ALA A 218 14.49 -2.43 -2.80
N ALA A 219 14.13 -1.15 -2.90
CA ALA A 219 13.67 -0.38 -1.75
C ALA A 219 12.39 -0.97 -1.13
N ILE A 220 11.41 -1.36 -1.95
CA ILE A 220 10.19 -2.02 -1.44
C ILE A 220 10.54 -3.35 -0.75
N ALA A 221 11.38 -4.18 -1.37
CA ALA A 221 11.79 -5.47 -0.81
C ALA A 221 12.51 -5.29 0.53
N GLN A 222 13.44 -4.33 0.60
CA GLN A 222 14.17 -3.98 1.81
C GLN A 222 13.20 -3.50 2.91
N ARG A 223 12.36 -2.50 2.64
CA ARG A 223 11.39 -1.97 3.62
C ARG A 223 10.42 -3.03 4.12
N LYS A 224 10.04 -3.98 3.25
CA LYS A 224 9.21 -5.13 3.61
C LYS A 224 9.96 -6.11 4.52
N ALA A 225 11.20 -6.45 4.20
CA ALA A 225 12.02 -7.36 5.00
C ALA A 225 12.29 -6.80 6.40
N GLU A 226 12.63 -5.51 6.48
CA GLU A 226 12.85 -4.78 7.73
C GLU A 226 11.55 -4.55 8.51
N LYS A 227 10.39 -4.64 7.85
CA LYS A 227 9.11 -4.14 8.35
C LYS A 227 9.28 -2.74 8.93
N ILE A 228 9.89 -1.86 8.14
CA ILE A 228 10.37 -0.53 8.55
C ILE A 228 9.31 0.29 9.29
N TRP A 229 8.03 0.10 8.97
CA TRP A 229 6.93 0.76 9.67
C TRP A 229 6.86 0.46 11.16
N LYS A 230 7.56 -0.58 11.66
CA LYS A 230 7.65 -0.90 13.09
C LYS A 230 8.87 -0.27 13.77
N HIS A 231 9.79 0.33 13.03
CA HIS A 231 11.00 0.92 13.61
C HIS A 231 10.69 2.22 14.38
N PRO A 232 11.43 2.50 15.47
CA PRO A 232 11.29 3.75 16.23
C PRO A 232 11.42 4.99 15.34
N ASP A 233 12.40 5.04 14.44
CA ASP A 233 12.65 6.21 13.58
C ASP A 233 11.49 6.46 12.61
N PHE A 234 10.90 5.37 12.09
CA PHE A 234 9.70 5.48 11.27
C PHE A 234 8.54 6.07 12.07
N ILE A 235 8.39 5.63 13.33
CA ILE A 235 7.33 6.06 14.23
C ILE A 235 7.51 7.51 14.68
N ALA A 236 8.76 7.96 14.85
CA ALA A 236 9.11 9.31 15.28
C ALA A 236 8.90 10.38 14.19
N TYR A 237 8.89 9.99 12.91
CA TYR A 237 8.68 10.90 11.79
C TYR A 237 7.38 11.73 11.93
N GLY A 238 7.51 13.04 11.77
CA GLY A 238 6.39 13.99 11.74
C GLY A 238 5.72 14.23 13.10
N ARG A 239 6.42 13.95 14.22
CA ARG A 239 5.97 14.25 15.59
C ARG A 239 6.47 15.59 16.15
N ASN A 240 6.95 16.49 15.30
CA ASN A 240 7.33 17.85 15.69
C ASN A 240 6.17 18.82 15.50
#